data_AF-A0A966STX6-F1
#
_entry.id   AF-A0A966STX6-F1
#
_cell.length_a   1.000
_cell.length_b   1.000
_cell.length_c   1.000
_cell.angle_alpha   90.00
_cell.angle_beta   90.00
_cell.angle_gamma   90.00
#
_symmetry.space_group_name_H-M   'P 1'
#
loop_
_entity.id
_entity.type
_entity.pdbx_description
1 polymer ?
#
loop_
_entity_poly.entity_id
_entity_poly.type
_entity_poly.pdbx_seq_one_letter_code
_entity_poly.pdbx_strand_id
1 'polypeptide(L)'
;MTTNDDFKRRARALQLYGLLAHWDEAGGQAWVGQLIEWEEAIRQQRSHERRLRAARIGRFKPLCNFDWSWPKTCDREAIESLMSLEFMQDHSNIILIGPNGVGKTMIAQNLAHQAVIRGTTALFTTASHALGELAAAESDAALRRKMKHYTHPELLIIDEVGYLRYGERHADLLFDLISQRYEKKSTIVTTNLPFVEWN
;
A
#
# COMPACT_ATOMS: atom_id res chain seq x y z
N MET A 1 -12.71 32.34 13.65
CA MET A 1 -11.69 32.44 12.58
C MET A 1 -12.37 33.05 11.37
N THR A 2 -11.81 34.11 10.79
CA THR A 2 -12.38 34.69 9.56
C THR A 2 -12.11 33.75 8.38
N THR A 3 -12.95 33.78 7.35
CA THR A 3 -12.75 32.98 6.12
C THR A 3 -11.38 33.22 5.49
N ASN A 4 -10.84 34.43 5.65
CA ASN A 4 -9.51 34.80 5.17
C ASN A 4 -8.38 34.12 5.96
N ASP A 5 -8.51 33.98 7.29
CA ASP A 5 -7.55 33.25 8.11
C ASP A 5 -7.50 31.75 7.76
N ASP A 6 -8.65 31.16 7.39
CA ASP A 6 -8.72 29.77 6.93
C ASP A 6 -7.99 29.58 5.59
N PHE A 7 -8.21 30.46 4.62
CA PHE A 7 -7.49 30.43 3.36
C PHE A 7 -5.98 30.60 3.55
N LYS A 8 -5.53 31.46 4.47
CA LYS A 8 -4.10 31.64 4.77
C LYS A 8 -3.47 30.37 5.33
N ARG A 9 -4.20 29.65 6.20
CA ARG A 9 -3.78 28.36 6.74
C ARG A 9 -3.68 27.29 5.65
N ARG A 10 -4.69 27.20 4.77
CA ARG A 10 -4.71 26.24 3.65
C ARG A 10 -3.59 26.52 2.65
N ALA A 11 -3.36 27.78 2.29
CA ALA A 11 -2.24 28.18 1.44
C ALA A 11 -0.86 27.80 2.02
N ARG A 12 -0.68 27.88 3.36
CA ARG A 12 0.52 27.37 4.05
C ARG A 12 0.66 25.87 3.94
N ALA A 13 -0.41 25.12 4.16
CA ALA A 13 -0.41 23.66 4.00
C ALA A 13 -0.07 23.24 2.55
N LEU A 14 -0.50 24.04 1.57
CA LEU A 14 -0.16 23.87 0.16
C LEU A 14 1.20 24.45 -0.23
N GLN A 15 1.94 25.09 0.68
CA GLN A 15 3.24 25.70 0.38
C GLN A 15 3.17 26.68 -0.81
N LEU A 16 2.08 27.44 -0.94
CA LEU A 16 1.89 28.45 -2.00
C LEU A 16 2.70 29.71 -1.70
N TYR A 17 4.03 29.61 -1.70
CA TYR A 17 4.93 30.66 -1.21
C TYR A 17 4.74 32.01 -1.90
N GLY A 18 4.48 32.04 -3.21
CA GLY A 18 4.18 33.28 -3.94
C GLY A 18 2.91 33.95 -3.43
N LEU A 19 1.82 33.19 -3.25
CA LEU A 19 0.57 33.71 -2.70
C LEU A 19 0.73 34.17 -1.24
N LEU A 20 1.51 33.44 -0.44
CA LEU A 20 1.78 33.78 0.96
C LEU A 20 2.64 35.04 1.11
N ALA A 21 3.61 35.26 0.20
CA ALA A 21 4.45 36.44 0.19
C ALA A 21 3.66 37.72 -0.14
N HIS A 22 2.61 37.61 -0.94
CA HIS A 22 1.72 38.71 -1.34
C HIS A 22 0.33 38.60 -0.71
N TRP A 23 0.21 38.00 0.49
CA TRP A 23 -1.08 37.72 1.09
C TRP A 23 -1.89 38.98 1.40
N ASP A 24 -1.25 40.06 1.81
CA ASP A 24 -1.95 41.30 2.18
C ASP A 24 -2.54 42.01 0.94
N GLU A 25 -1.98 41.76 -0.24
CA GLU A 25 -2.47 42.27 -1.53
C GLU A 25 -3.52 41.35 -2.17
N ALA A 26 -3.31 40.03 -2.08
CA ALA A 26 -4.09 39.03 -2.81
C ALA A 26 -5.13 38.31 -1.95
N GLY A 27 -4.89 38.10 -0.65
CA GLY A 27 -5.69 37.22 0.22
C GLY A 27 -7.16 37.61 0.38
N GLY A 28 -7.50 38.90 0.19
CA GLY A 28 -8.88 39.39 0.18
C GLY A 28 -9.60 39.25 -1.17
N GLN A 29 -8.92 38.84 -2.22
CA GLN A 29 -9.49 38.75 -3.56
C GLN A 29 -10.44 37.53 -3.67
N ALA A 30 -11.58 37.71 -4.34
CA ALA A 30 -12.62 36.68 -4.46
C ALA A 30 -12.13 35.37 -5.12
N TRP A 31 -11.12 35.45 -5.99
CA TRP A 31 -10.58 34.29 -6.70
C TRP A 31 -9.64 33.42 -5.85
N VAL A 32 -9.11 33.91 -4.72
CA VAL A 32 -8.12 33.17 -3.91
C VAL A 32 -8.71 31.89 -3.32
N GLY A 33 -9.94 31.94 -2.81
CA GLY A 33 -10.61 30.75 -2.28
C GLY A 33 -10.73 29.66 -3.35
N GLN A 34 -11.17 30.03 -4.55
CA GLN A 34 -11.31 29.11 -5.67
C GLN A 34 -9.96 28.52 -6.13
N LEU A 35 -8.89 29.34 -6.17
CA LEU A 35 -7.55 28.88 -6.51
C LEU A 35 -7.03 27.84 -5.51
N ILE A 36 -7.22 28.07 -4.21
CA ILE A 36 -6.82 27.15 -3.15
C ILE A 36 -7.56 25.82 -3.29
N GLU A 37 -8.86 25.85 -3.56
CA GLU A 37 -9.67 24.65 -3.79
C GLU A 37 -9.20 23.86 -5.02
N TRP A 38 -8.90 24.53 -6.13
CA TRP A 38 -8.36 23.88 -7.32
C TRP A 38 -7.00 23.22 -7.06
N GLU A 39 -6.12 23.90 -6.33
CA GLU A 39 -4.81 23.37 -5.98
C GLU A 39 -4.91 22.16 -5.04
N GLU A 40 -5.81 22.19 -4.05
CA GLU A 40 -6.09 21.05 -3.18
C GLU A 40 -6.58 19.85 -3.99
N ALA A 41 -7.58 20.06 -4.84
CA ALA A 41 -8.17 19.02 -5.67
C ALA A 41 -7.13 18.36 -6.58
N ILE A 42 -6.33 19.16 -7.31
CA ILE A 42 -5.33 18.61 -8.24
C ILE A 42 -4.19 17.89 -7.51
N ARG A 43 -3.77 18.37 -6.33
CA ARG A 43 -2.74 17.69 -5.52
C ARG A 43 -3.26 16.38 -4.93
N GLN A 44 -4.49 16.38 -4.43
CA GLN A 44 -5.12 15.16 -3.92
C GLN A 44 -5.24 14.12 -5.02
N GLN A 45 -5.71 14.51 -6.22
CA GLN A 45 -5.79 13.65 -7.38
C GLN A 45 -4.42 13.10 -7.79
N ARG A 46 -3.42 13.96 -7.97
CA ARG A 46 -2.05 13.54 -8.35
C ARG A 46 -1.43 12.62 -7.31
N SER A 47 -1.64 12.88 -6.01
CA SER A 47 -1.17 12.03 -4.93
C SER A 47 -1.82 10.64 -4.97
N HIS A 48 -3.14 10.59 -5.19
CA HIS A 48 -3.88 9.35 -5.33
C HIS A 48 -3.41 8.53 -6.55
N GLU A 49 -3.33 9.16 -7.73
CA GLU A 49 -2.85 8.51 -8.96
C GLU A 49 -1.41 8.01 -8.84
N ARG A 50 -0.54 8.75 -8.14
CA ARG A 50 0.83 8.34 -7.86
C ARG A 50 0.85 7.10 -6.95
N ARG A 51 0.06 7.08 -5.88
CA ARG A 51 -0.02 5.93 -4.95
C ARG A 51 -0.61 4.70 -5.64
N LEU A 52 -1.65 4.86 -6.46
CA LEU A 52 -2.24 3.77 -7.23
C LEU A 52 -1.25 3.16 -8.22
N ARG A 53 -0.50 3.98 -8.95
CA ARG A 53 0.57 3.50 -9.85
C ARG A 53 1.70 2.82 -9.09
N ALA A 54 2.14 3.41 -7.98
CA ALA A 54 3.21 2.86 -7.14
C ALA A 54 2.81 1.51 -6.50
N ALA A 55 1.51 1.28 -6.26
CA ALA A 55 1.02 0.06 -5.65
C ALA A 55 1.10 -1.17 -6.55
N ARG A 56 1.26 -1.02 -7.87
CA ARG A 56 1.46 -2.14 -8.82
C ARG A 56 0.41 -3.26 -8.72
N ILE A 57 -0.83 -2.91 -8.36
CA ILE A 57 -1.92 -3.89 -8.12
C ILE A 57 -2.32 -4.63 -9.41
N GLY A 58 -2.14 -3.98 -10.56
CA GLY A 58 -2.57 -4.50 -11.86
C GLY A 58 -4.10 -4.47 -12.03
N ARG A 59 -4.61 -5.23 -13.00
CA ARG A 59 -6.06 -5.40 -13.19
C ARG A 59 -6.56 -6.50 -12.25
N PHE A 60 -7.66 -6.23 -11.55
CA PHE A 60 -8.27 -7.19 -10.62
C PHE A 60 -9.80 -7.12 -10.69
N LYS A 61 -10.47 -8.15 -10.16
CA LYS A 61 -11.93 -8.16 -9.99
C LYS A 61 -12.31 -7.53 -8.65
N PRO A 62 -13.31 -6.64 -8.59
CA PRO A 62 -13.74 -6.04 -7.33
C PRO A 62 -14.31 -7.10 -6.40
N LEU A 63 -14.17 -6.89 -5.08
CA LEU A 63 -14.61 -7.84 -4.06
C LEU A 63 -16.12 -8.14 -4.12
N CYS A 64 -16.94 -7.20 -4.60
CA CYS A 64 -18.38 -7.44 -4.80
C CYS A 64 -18.69 -8.55 -5.82
N ASN A 65 -17.74 -8.90 -6.69
CA ASN A 65 -17.84 -9.99 -7.64
C ASN A 65 -17.23 -11.30 -7.09
N PHE A 66 -16.86 -11.35 -5.80
CA PHE A 66 -16.36 -12.56 -5.16
C PHE A 66 -17.52 -13.53 -4.94
N ASP A 67 -17.34 -14.78 -5.36
CA ASP A 67 -18.33 -15.82 -5.14
C ASP A 67 -18.16 -16.42 -3.74
N TRP A 68 -18.96 -15.97 -2.79
CA TRP A 68 -18.92 -16.48 -1.41
C TRP A 68 -19.38 -17.94 -1.28
N SER A 69 -19.98 -18.53 -2.32
CA SER A 69 -20.30 -19.96 -2.35
C SER A 69 -19.10 -20.85 -2.74
N TRP A 70 -18.02 -20.22 -3.22
CA TRP A 70 -16.78 -20.87 -3.60
C TRP A 70 -15.57 -20.05 -3.08
N PRO A 71 -14.96 -20.45 -1.95
CA PRO A 71 -14.64 -21.82 -1.56
C PRO A 71 -15.50 -22.38 -0.40
N LYS A 72 -15.47 -23.70 -0.20
CA LYS A 72 -16.30 -24.40 0.83
C LYS A 72 -16.08 -23.91 2.26
N THR A 73 -14.90 -23.38 2.55
CA THR A 73 -14.53 -22.80 3.84
C THR A 73 -13.86 -21.46 3.58
N CYS A 74 -14.55 -20.38 3.93
CA CYS A 74 -14.07 -19.01 3.84
C CYS A 74 -14.77 -18.20 4.92
N ASP A 75 -14.00 -17.55 5.79
CA ASP A 75 -14.56 -16.64 6.78
C ASP A 75 -14.85 -15.29 6.12
N ARG A 76 -16.12 -15.11 5.71
CA ARG A 76 -16.58 -13.88 5.09
C ARG A 76 -16.51 -12.70 6.05
N GLU A 77 -16.88 -12.88 7.31
CA GLU A 77 -16.88 -11.81 8.31
C GLU A 77 -15.46 -11.32 8.57
N ALA A 78 -14.48 -12.24 8.64
CA ALA A 78 -13.08 -11.87 8.74
C ALA A 78 -12.60 -11.05 7.53
N ILE A 79 -12.92 -11.47 6.29
CA ILE A 79 -12.51 -10.71 5.09
C ILE A 79 -13.18 -9.33 5.05
N GLU A 80 -14.47 -9.24 5.37
CA GLU A 80 -15.17 -7.96 5.44
C GLU A 80 -14.58 -7.06 6.53
N SER A 81 -14.23 -7.61 7.69
CA SER A 81 -13.52 -6.90 8.75
C SER A 81 -12.16 -6.37 8.27
N LEU A 82 -11.39 -7.15 7.50
CA LEU A 82 -10.11 -6.69 6.93
C LEU A 82 -10.25 -5.49 5.99
N MET A 83 -11.40 -5.31 5.32
CA MET A 83 -11.66 -4.15 4.47
C MET A 83 -11.79 -2.83 5.27
N SER A 84 -11.93 -2.92 6.60
CA SER A 84 -11.80 -1.77 7.51
C SER A 84 -10.36 -1.27 7.62
N LEU A 85 -9.36 -2.09 7.28
CA LEU A 85 -7.92 -1.82 7.40
C LEU A 85 -7.46 -1.48 8.83
N GLU A 86 -8.26 -1.75 9.85
CA GLU A 86 -7.92 -1.46 11.25
C GLU A 86 -6.67 -2.21 11.72
N PHE A 87 -6.44 -3.42 11.20
CA PHE A 87 -5.23 -4.21 11.46
C PHE A 87 -3.92 -3.46 11.15
N MET A 88 -3.96 -2.44 10.29
CA MET A 88 -2.80 -1.63 9.95
C MET A 88 -2.37 -0.69 11.06
N GLN A 89 -3.29 -0.29 11.94
CA GLN A 89 -3.02 0.57 13.10
C GLN A 89 -2.11 -0.14 14.10
N ASP A 90 -2.36 -1.43 14.31
CA ASP A 90 -1.57 -2.30 15.19
C ASP A 90 -0.40 -2.99 14.46
N HIS A 91 -0.11 -2.60 13.22
CA HIS A 91 0.92 -3.19 12.38
C HIS A 91 0.82 -4.72 12.24
N SER A 92 -0.39 -5.26 12.32
CA SER A 92 -0.65 -6.68 12.24
C SER A 92 -0.43 -7.20 10.82
N ASN A 93 0.10 -8.41 10.70
CA ASN A 93 0.29 -9.09 9.43
C ASN A 93 -0.89 -10.03 9.15
N ILE A 94 -1.27 -10.13 7.88
CA ILE A 94 -2.37 -11.00 7.44
C ILE A 94 -1.80 -12.09 6.56
N ILE A 95 -2.24 -13.32 6.78
CA ILE A 95 -1.81 -14.46 5.99
C ILE A 95 -3.04 -15.13 5.40
N LEU A 96 -3.15 -15.08 4.08
CA LEU A 96 -4.22 -15.73 3.31
C LEU A 96 -3.71 -17.09 2.84
N ILE A 97 -4.29 -18.15 3.40
CA ILE A 97 -3.88 -19.54 3.14
C ILE A 97 -5.03 -20.28 2.47
N GLY A 98 -4.71 -21.06 1.44
CA GLY A 98 -5.69 -21.91 0.78
C GLY A 98 -5.21 -22.39 -0.59
N PRO A 99 -5.92 -23.32 -1.24
CA PRO A 99 -5.50 -23.87 -2.53
C PRO A 99 -5.51 -22.82 -3.65
N ASN A 100 -4.94 -23.18 -4.79
CA ASN A 100 -4.91 -22.29 -5.95
C ASN A 100 -6.34 -22.04 -6.47
N GLY A 101 -6.59 -20.83 -6.98
CA GLY A 101 -7.88 -20.48 -7.59
C GLY A 101 -9.02 -20.11 -6.64
N VAL A 102 -8.78 -20.00 -5.31
CA VAL A 102 -9.82 -19.61 -4.33
C VAL A 102 -9.92 -18.11 -4.07
N GLY A 103 -9.20 -17.29 -4.84
CA GLY A 103 -9.32 -15.82 -4.78
C GLY A 103 -8.46 -15.10 -3.75
N LYS A 104 -7.45 -15.74 -3.14
CA LYS A 104 -6.48 -15.11 -2.21
C LYS A 104 -5.85 -13.85 -2.79
N THR A 105 -5.30 -13.95 -4.00
CA THR A 105 -4.71 -12.83 -4.74
C THR A 105 -5.74 -11.72 -4.96
N MET A 106 -6.97 -12.07 -5.34
CA MET A 106 -8.05 -11.09 -5.55
C MET A 106 -8.39 -10.33 -4.27
N ILE A 107 -8.50 -11.03 -3.13
CA ILE A 107 -8.74 -10.40 -1.82
C ILE A 107 -7.59 -9.46 -1.47
N ALA A 108 -6.34 -9.91 -1.62
CA ALA A 108 -5.15 -9.11 -1.35
C ALA A 108 -5.06 -7.86 -2.26
N GLN A 109 -5.42 -7.97 -3.54
CA GLN A 109 -5.50 -6.84 -4.47
C GLN A 109 -6.58 -5.83 -4.05
N ASN A 110 -7.76 -6.29 -3.60
CA ASN A 110 -8.82 -5.41 -3.11
C ASN A 110 -8.41 -4.69 -1.81
N LEU A 111 -7.73 -5.37 -0.88
CA LEU A 111 -7.18 -4.75 0.33
C LEU A 111 -6.12 -3.68 -0.02
N ALA A 112 -5.21 -3.98 -0.95
CA ALA A 112 -4.22 -3.03 -1.44
C ALA A 112 -4.88 -1.79 -2.05
N HIS A 113 -5.91 -1.99 -2.87
CA HIS A 113 -6.65 -0.92 -3.50
C HIS A 113 -7.39 -0.06 -2.47
N GLN A 114 -8.02 -0.68 -1.49
CA GLN A 114 -8.69 0.02 -0.40
C GLN A 114 -7.72 0.87 0.42
N ALA A 115 -6.51 0.36 0.70
CA ALA A 115 -5.48 1.12 1.38
C ALA A 115 -5.08 2.38 0.57
N VAL A 116 -4.91 2.24 -0.74
CA VAL A 116 -4.62 3.37 -1.63
C VAL A 116 -5.76 4.40 -1.64
N ILE A 117 -7.02 3.96 -1.66
CA ILE A 117 -8.16 4.88 -1.56
C ILE A 117 -8.12 5.67 -0.24
N ARG A 118 -7.76 5.03 0.87
CA ARG A 118 -7.70 5.65 2.20
C ARG A 118 -6.52 6.57 2.47
N GLY A 119 -5.65 6.82 1.48
CA GLY A 119 -4.49 7.69 1.67
C GLY A 119 -3.17 6.96 1.91
N THR A 120 -3.23 5.65 2.13
CA THR A 120 -2.10 4.81 2.53
C THR A 120 -1.24 4.41 1.33
N THR A 121 0.06 4.25 1.57
CA THR A 121 0.98 3.69 0.57
C THR A 121 0.93 2.17 0.57
N ALA A 122 0.72 1.55 -0.58
CA ALA A 122 0.73 0.10 -0.75
C ALA A 122 1.73 -0.33 -1.83
N LEU A 123 2.19 -1.57 -1.79
CA LEU A 123 2.93 -2.23 -2.87
C LEU A 123 2.52 -3.69 -2.98
N PHE A 124 2.10 -4.11 -4.16
CA PHE A 124 1.80 -5.48 -4.52
C PHE A 124 2.95 -6.08 -5.33
N THR A 125 3.42 -7.26 -4.95
CA THR A 125 4.46 -7.99 -5.68
C THR A 125 4.33 -9.49 -5.43
N THR A 126 4.82 -10.31 -6.35
CA THR A 126 4.99 -11.74 -6.07
C THR A 126 6.28 -11.96 -5.29
N ALA A 127 6.32 -12.99 -4.45
CA ALA A 127 7.52 -13.37 -3.72
C ALA A 127 8.70 -13.64 -4.67
N SER A 128 8.43 -14.32 -5.79
CA SER A 128 9.40 -14.60 -6.85
C SER A 128 10.05 -13.34 -7.43
N HIS A 129 9.24 -12.32 -7.75
CA HIS A 129 9.72 -11.08 -8.31
C HIS A 129 10.54 -10.28 -7.30
N ALA A 130 10.01 -10.10 -6.08
CA ALA A 130 10.70 -9.34 -5.04
C ALA A 130 12.05 -9.95 -4.67
N LEU A 131 12.08 -11.27 -4.43
CA LEU A 131 13.30 -11.96 -4.04
C LEU A 131 14.29 -12.06 -5.19
N GLY A 132 13.82 -12.20 -6.44
CA GLY A 132 14.68 -12.12 -7.62
C GLY A 132 15.34 -10.74 -7.76
N GLU A 133 14.60 -9.65 -7.57
CA GLU A 133 15.17 -8.30 -7.60
C GLU A 133 16.20 -8.07 -6.49
N LEU A 134 15.93 -8.56 -5.28
CA LEU A 134 16.83 -8.45 -4.13
C LEU A 134 18.09 -9.31 -4.31
N ALA A 135 17.94 -10.55 -4.76
CA ALA A 135 19.07 -11.46 -5.01
C ALA A 135 19.97 -10.99 -6.16
N ALA A 136 19.42 -10.27 -7.14
CA ALA A 136 20.19 -9.68 -8.24
C ALA A 136 20.98 -8.41 -7.84
N ALA A 137 20.95 -7.98 -6.57
CA ALA A 137 21.78 -6.87 -6.13
C ALA A 137 23.28 -7.28 -6.09
N GLU A 138 24.12 -6.52 -6.79
CA GLU A 138 25.56 -6.77 -6.92
C GLU A 138 26.41 -6.19 -5.77
N SER A 139 25.81 -5.38 -4.90
CA SER A 139 26.48 -4.80 -3.74
C SER A 139 25.53 -4.58 -2.57
N ASP A 140 26.06 -4.47 -1.36
CA ASP A 140 25.27 -4.21 -0.16
C ASP A 140 24.52 -2.87 -0.23
N ALA A 141 25.13 -1.84 -0.85
CA ALA A 141 24.48 -0.55 -1.04
C ALA A 141 23.27 -0.66 -1.98
N ALA A 142 23.41 -1.43 -3.07
CA ALA A 142 22.30 -1.70 -3.98
C ALA A 142 21.21 -2.52 -3.30
N LEU A 143 21.57 -3.54 -2.52
CA LEU A 143 20.64 -4.37 -1.77
C LEU A 143 19.84 -3.53 -0.76
N ARG A 144 20.50 -2.70 0.06
CA ARG A 144 19.82 -1.81 1.01
C ARG A 144 18.83 -0.86 0.31
N ARG A 145 19.21 -0.32 -0.86
CA ARG A 145 18.32 0.55 -1.64
C ARG A 145 17.10 -0.19 -2.16
N LYS A 146 17.27 -1.41 -2.70
CA LYS A 146 16.16 -2.25 -3.16
C LYS A 146 15.29 -2.73 -2.00
N MET A 147 15.89 -3.14 -0.88
CA MET A 147 15.16 -3.54 0.33
C MET A 147 14.23 -2.42 0.81
N LYS A 148 14.72 -1.16 0.80
CA LYS A 148 13.90 0.02 1.13
C LYS A 148 12.66 0.16 0.24
N HIS A 149 12.70 -0.28 -1.02
CA HIS A 149 11.53 -0.27 -1.90
C HIS A 149 10.38 -1.12 -1.34
N TYR A 150 10.68 -2.27 -0.73
CA TYR A 150 9.69 -3.18 -0.15
C TYR A 150 9.37 -2.87 1.33
N THR A 151 10.28 -2.25 2.08
CA THR A 151 10.04 -1.89 3.50
C THR A 151 9.42 -0.49 3.69
N HIS A 152 9.47 0.37 2.67
CA HIS A 152 8.91 1.73 2.77
C HIS A 152 7.38 1.83 2.70
N PRO A 153 6.65 1.08 1.87
CA PRO A 153 5.18 1.15 1.83
C PRO A 153 4.55 0.74 3.16
N GLU A 154 3.51 1.44 3.59
CA GLU A 154 2.74 1.13 4.80
C GLU A 154 2.07 -0.25 4.72
N LEU A 155 1.59 -0.64 3.54
CA LEU A 155 1.12 -1.99 3.26
C LEU A 155 2.00 -2.65 2.19
N LEU A 156 2.59 -3.80 2.51
CA LEU A 156 3.25 -4.66 1.52
C LEU A 156 2.41 -5.91 1.32
N ILE A 157 2.17 -6.29 0.07
CA ILE A 157 1.53 -7.53 -0.29
C ILE A 157 2.55 -8.39 -1.01
N ILE A 158 2.80 -9.58 -0.48
CA ILE A 158 3.66 -10.60 -1.06
C ILE A 158 2.79 -11.78 -1.46
N ASP A 159 2.52 -11.87 -2.77
CA ASP A 159 1.69 -12.92 -3.35
C ASP A 159 2.52 -14.18 -3.65
N GLU A 160 1.91 -15.36 -3.51
CA GLU A 160 2.48 -16.67 -3.88
C GLU A 160 3.76 -17.04 -3.13
N VAL A 161 3.80 -16.75 -1.82
CA VAL A 161 4.85 -17.30 -0.94
C VAL A 161 4.64 -18.80 -0.84
N GLY A 162 5.63 -19.60 -1.29
CA GLY A 162 5.59 -21.07 -1.24
C GLY A 162 5.76 -21.77 -2.60
N TYR A 163 5.63 -21.06 -3.73
CA TYR A 163 5.77 -21.72 -5.04
C TYR A 163 7.23 -22.01 -5.46
N LEU A 164 8.21 -21.38 -4.81
CA LEU A 164 9.63 -21.54 -5.15
C LEU A 164 10.35 -22.33 -4.06
N ARG A 165 11.13 -23.32 -4.49
CA ARG A 165 12.27 -23.83 -3.70
C ARG A 165 13.30 -22.72 -3.63
N TYR A 166 13.08 -21.79 -2.71
CA TYR A 166 13.99 -20.70 -2.44
C TYR A 166 15.33 -21.31 -2.02
N GLY A 167 16.41 -21.08 -2.78
CA GLY A 167 17.74 -21.35 -2.26
C GLY A 167 17.98 -20.53 -0.99
N GLU A 168 18.90 -20.93 -0.12
CA GLU A 168 19.13 -20.32 1.21
C GLU A 168 19.11 -18.78 1.18
N ARG A 169 19.79 -18.18 0.19
CA ARG A 169 19.81 -16.72 -0.01
C ARG A 169 18.42 -16.07 -0.12
N HIS A 170 17.46 -16.70 -0.77
CA HIS A 170 16.11 -16.15 -0.94
C HIS A 170 15.31 -16.25 0.37
N ALA A 171 15.51 -17.32 1.16
CA ALA A 171 14.92 -17.44 2.48
C ALA A 171 15.45 -16.36 3.43
N ASP A 172 16.77 -16.12 3.43
CA ASP A 172 17.40 -15.06 4.22
C ASP A 172 16.86 -13.67 3.85
N LEU A 173 16.71 -13.40 2.55
CA LEU A 173 16.18 -12.13 2.05
C LEU A 173 14.70 -11.92 2.44
N LEU A 174 13.89 -12.98 2.37
CA LEU A 174 12.49 -12.91 2.81
C LEU A 174 12.41 -12.68 4.31
N PHE A 175 13.25 -13.38 5.09
CA PHE A 175 13.33 -13.20 6.53
C PHE A 175 13.75 -11.77 6.91
N ASP A 176 14.79 -11.22 6.28
CA ASP A 176 15.23 -9.84 6.51
C ASP A 176 14.13 -8.83 6.15
N LEU A 177 13.45 -9.03 5.01
CA LEU A 177 12.33 -8.18 4.60
C LEU A 177 11.18 -8.17 5.62
N ILE A 178 10.74 -9.34 6.09
CA ILE A 178 9.67 -9.46 7.10
C ILE A 178 10.13 -8.87 8.43
N SER A 179 11.37 -9.16 8.86
CA SER A 179 11.94 -8.66 10.12
C SER A 179 12.03 -7.13 10.15
N GLN A 180 12.39 -6.50 9.03
CA GLN A 180 12.44 -5.04 8.94
C GLN A 180 11.06 -4.37 9.02
N ARG A 181 9.99 -5.11 8.70
CA ARG A 181 8.60 -4.62 8.72
C ARG A 181 7.85 -4.98 10.00
N TYR A 182 8.27 -6.04 10.69
CA TYR A 182 7.64 -6.53 11.92
C TYR A 182 7.46 -5.41 12.95
N GLU A 183 6.24 -5.32 13.52
CA GLU A 183 5.81 -4.28 14.48
C GLU A 183 5.97 -2.82 14.01
N LYS A 184 6.20 -2.59 12.71
CA LYS A 184 6.36 -1.24 12.14
C LYS A 184 5.36 -0.97 11.02
N LYS A 185 5.08 -1.97 10.19
CA LYS A 185 4.20 -1.86 9.02
C LYS A 185 3.60 -3.21 8.68
N SER A 186 2.32 -3.21 8.31
CA SER A 186 1.60 -4.43 7.97
C SER A 186 2.05 -5.05 6.66
N THR A 187 2.02 -6.38 6.64
CA THR A 187 2.32 -7.19 5.47
C THR A 187 1.20 -8.21 5.27
N ILE A 188 0.72 -8.34 4.03
CA ILE A 188 -0.21 -9.38 3.62
C ILE A 188 0.59 -10.41 2.82
N VAL A 189 0.48 -11.68 3.20
CA VAL A 189 1.08 -12.79 2.49
C VAL A 189 -0.02 -13.69 1.94
N THR A 190 0.12 -14.15 0.71
CA THR A 190 -0.69 -15.27 0.20
C THR A 190 0.18 -16.50 0.01
N THR A 191 -0.34 -17.66 0.41
CA THR A 191 0.36 -18.95 0.26
C THR A 191 -0.65 -20.05 -0.07
N ASN A 192 -0.20 -21.01 -0.88
CA ASN A 192 -0.91 -22.26 -1.12
C ASN A 192 -0.37 -23.43 -0.26
N LEU A 193 0.75 -23.24 0.44
CA LEU A 193 1.36 -24.22 1.33
C LEU A 193 0.98 -23.96 2.79
N PRO A 194 0.64 -25.00 3.57
CA PRO A 194 0.58 -24.91 5.02
C PRO A 194 1.94 -24.49 5.60
N PHE A 195 1.96 -23.76 6.72
CA PHE A 195 3.20 -23.32 7.38
C PHE A 195 4.21 -24.45 7.67
N VAL A 196 3.73 -25.67 7.87
CA VAL A 196 4.56 -26.86 8.18
C VAL A 196 5.43 -27.29 6.98
N GLU A 197 5.11 -26.83 5.78
CA GLU A 197 5.81 -27.18 4.54
C GLU A 197 6.82 -26.11 4.11
N TRP A 198 7.04 -25.08 4.93
CA TRP A 198 8.04 -24.04 4.70
C TRP A 198 9.39 -24.55 5.22
N ASN A 199 10.04 -25.45 4.47
CA ASN A 199 11.41 -25.94 4.72
C ASN A 199 12.39 -25.42 3.66
#